data_AF-K7ZAH6-F1
#
_entry.id   AF-K7ZAH6-F1
#
_cell.length_a   1.000
_cell.length_b   1.000
_cell.length_c   1.000
_cell.angle_alpha   90.00
_cell.angle_beta   90.00
_cell.angle_gamma   90.00
#
_symmetry.space_group_name_H-M   'P 1'
#
loop_
_entity.id
_entity.type
_entity.pdbx_description
1 polymer ?
#
loop_
_entity_poly.entity_id
_entity_poly.type
_entity_poly.pdbx_seq_one_letter_code
_entity_poly.pdbx_strand_id
1 'polypeptide(L)'
;MRRTFHLALISLSLTACATSSPYKLSSLSYSEQELKPKATRGIASVEHKEKSYLSLDLPYAAFEKMRVEVEKNQSVQLQHRGEAHITVISPVEFTKLKKKISMKEINALAERMDMTKSPYHLLCVGKGAVKEDSTYYAVVESDRLFQIRKAVHVLYTQKGGKAEDFSPEQYYPHVTLGFTKKDLHLEDGVIKDASSCIYSLRPSESVKN
;
A
#
# COMPACT_ATOMS: atom_id res chain seq x y z
N MET A 1 -54.48 -3.41 50.46
CA MET A 1 -53.05 -3.51 50.83
C MET A 1 -52.21 -3.44 49.56
N ARG A 2 -51.38 -2.40 49.45
CA ARG A 2 -50.52 -2.12 48.28
C ARG A 2 -49.36 -3.12 48.24
N ARG A 3 -49.12 -3.78 47.11
CA ARG A 3 -47.85 -4.47 46.82
C ARG A 3 -47.13 -3.67 45.74
N THR A 4 -46.02 -3.09 46.14
CA THR A 4 -45.12 -2.26 45.35
C THR A 4 -44.36 -3.11 44.33
N PHE A 5 -44.35 -2.65 43.08
CA PHE A 5 -43.48 -3.12 42.01
C PHE A 5 -42.03 -2.75 42.33
N HIS A 6 -41.11 -3.72 42.30
CA HIS A 6 -39.69 -3.45 42.16
C HIS A 6 -39.25 -3.87 40.75
N LEU A 7 -39.15 -2.89 39.85
CA LEU A 7 -38.34 -3.01 38.64
C LEU A 7 -36.89 -2.72 39.03
N ALA A 8 -36.02 -3.73 38.96
CA ALA A 8 -34.58 -3.53 38.98
C ALA A 8 -34.09 -3.48 37.53
N LEU A 9 -33.88 -2.26 37.00
CA LEU A 9 -33.14 -2.05 35.76
C LEU A 9 -31.65 -2.18 36.07
N ILE A 10 -31.05 -3.30 35.70
CA ILE A 10 -29.60 -3.49 35.72
C ILE A 10 -29.07 -2.97 34.38
N SER A 11 -28.64 -1.71 34.35
CA SER A 11 -27.89 -1.13 33.24
C SER A 11 -26.43 -1.61 33.31
N LEU A 12 -26.12 -2.70 32.62
CA LEU A 12 -24.74 -3.14 32.38
C LEU A 12 -24.09 -2.17 31.38
N SER A 13 -23.41 -1.14 31.89
CA SER A 13 -22.53 -0.30 31.08
C SER A 13 -21.25 -1.08 30.74
N LEU A 14 -21.22 -1.70 29.57
CA LEU A 14 -20.01 -2.20 28.93
C LEU A 14 -19.17 -1.00 28.49
N THR A 15 -18.32 -0.49 29.38
CA THR A 15 -17.20 0.37 28.99
C THR A 15 -16.20 -0.47 28.21
N ALA A 16 -16.27 -0.38 26.88
CA ALA A 16 -15.21 -0.86 26.01
C ALA A 16 -13.95 -0.03 26.30
N CYS A 17 -12.96 -0.65 26.96
CA CYS A 17 -11.63 -0.07 27.05
C CYS A 17 -11.01 -0.10 25.66
N ALA A 18 -11.11 1.01 24.93
CA ALA A 18 -10.28 1.26 23.77
C ALA A 18 -8.84 1.45 24.26
N THR A 19 -8.05 0.37 24.27
CA THR A 19 -6.62 0.45 24.52
C THR A 19 -5.94 1.08 23.31
N SER A 20 -5.80 2.41 23.31
CA SER A 20 -4.89 3.11 22.41
C SER A 20 -3.46 2.67 22.75
N SER A 21 -2.74 2.12 21.78
CA SER A 21 -1.32 1.75 21.93
C SER A 21 -0.51 2.96 22.45
N PRO A 22 0.30 2.80 23.52
CA PRO A 22 0.98 3.91 24.18
C PRO A 22 2.21 4.46 23.44
N TYR A 23 2.55 3.94 22.26
CA TYR A 23 3.73 4.39 21.51
C TYR A 23 3.37 5.50 20.52
N LYS A 24 3.63 6.75 20.91
CA LYS A 24 3.60 7.89 19.98
C LYS A 24 4.75 7.76 18.99
N LEU A 25 4.44 7.30 17.77
CA LEU A 25 5.44 7.17 16.69
C LEU A 25 6.10 8.51 16.39
N SER A 26 7.43 8.51 16.25
CA SER A 26 8.16 9.64 15.64
C SER A 26 7.62 9.94 14.24
N SER A 27 7.61 11.22 13.85
CA SER A 27 7.07 11.66 12.58
C SER A 27 8.16 11.94 11.55
N LEU A 28 7.95 11.48 10.32
CA LEU A 28 8.70 11.89 9.14
C LEU A 28 7.87 12.88 8.31
N SER A 29 8.50 13.96 7.88
CA SER A 29 7.86 14.98 7.04
C SER A 29 7.97 14.60 5.56
N TYR A 30 6.93 14.89 4.76
CA TYR A 30 6.97 14.73 3.30
C TYR A 30 6.25 15.87 2.57
N SER A 31 6.65 16.15 1.33
CA SER A 31 6.02 17.20 0.52
C SER A 31 4.92 16.66 -0.40
N GLU A 32 3.69 17.13 -0.19
CA GLU A 32 2.55 16.84 -1.07
C GLU A 32 2.78 17.32 -2.50
N GLN A 33 3.49 18.44 -2.68
CA GLN A 33 3.81 18.98 -4.00
C GLN A 33 4.74 18.04 -4.78
N GLU A 34 5.59 17.29 -4.09
CA GLU A 34 6.51 16.33 -4.70
C GLU A 34 5.84 14.99 -5.04
N LEU A 35 4.71 14.68 -4.41
CA LEU A 35 3.86 13.54 -4.77
C LEU A 35 3.02 13.79 -6.02
N LYS A 36 2.79 15.07 -6.38
CA LYS A 36 2.08 15.41 -7.61
C LYS A 36 2.94 15.02 -8.81
N PRO A 37 2.37 14.35 -9.84
CA PRO A 37 3.07 14.10 -11.09
C PRO A 37 3.58 15.44 -11.63
N LYS A 38 4.91 15.62 -11.71
CA LYS A 38 5.46 16.76 -12.44
C LYS A 38 5.09 16.56 -13.91
N ALA A 39 4.54 17.60 -14.53
CA ALA A 39 4.38 17.67 -15.97
C ALA A 39 5.77 17.76 -16.61
N THR A 40 6.48 16.64 -16.67
CA THR A 40 7.78 16.54 -17.34
C THR A 40 7.75 15.34 -18.27
N ARG A 41 7.64 15.72 -19.56
CA ARG A 41 8.04 15.04 -20.79
C ARG A 41 8.14 13.52 -20.71
N GLY A 42 7.27 12.87 -21.49
CA GLY A 42 7.39 11.47 -21.84
C GLY A 42 8.84 11.13 -22.17
N ILE A 43 9.44 10.31 -21.31
CA ILE A 43 10.67 9.62 -21.65
C ILE A 43 10.25 8.56 -22.66
N ALA A 44 10.95 8.61 -23.79
CA ALA A 44 10.78 7.81 -24.98
C ALA A 44 10.29 6.39 -24.69
N SER A 45 9.33 5.95 -25.51
CA SER A 45 8.93 4.57 -25.71
C SER A 45 10.16 3.68 -25.89
N VAL A 46 10.61 3.08 -24.80
CA VAL A 46 11.50 1.93 -24.84
C VAL A 46 10.60 0.72 -24.95
N GLU A 47 10.73 0.03 -26.08
CA GLU A 47 10.16 -1.26 -26.45
C GLU A 47 9.53 -2.02 -25.27
N HIS A 48 8.20 -2.02 -25.20
CA HIS A 48 7.45 -2.64 -24.11
C HIS A 48 7.54 -4.16 -24.21
N LYS A 49 8.56 -4.76 -23.59
CA LYS A 49 8.37 -6.10 -23.01
C LYS A 49 7.19 -5.97 -22.06
N GLU A 50 6.07 -6.64 -22.36
CA GLU A 50 4.90 -6.58 -21.48
C GLU A 50 5.34 -6.96 -20.06
N LYS A 51 5.23 -6.00 -19.14
CA LYS A 51 5.55 -6.21 -17.73
C LYS A 51 4.69 -7.35 -17.21
N SER A 52 5.24 -8.25 -16.40
CA SER A 52 4.48 -9.34 -15.77
C SER A 52 3.68 -8.89 -14.53
N TYR A 53 3.49 -7.58 -14.36
CA TYR A 53 2.80 -6.97 -13.22
C TYR A 53 2.12 -5.66 -13.65
N LEU A 54 1.14 -5.22 -12.86
CA LEU A 54 0.47 -3.93 -13.00
C LEU A 54 0.90 -3.02 -11.85
N SER A 55 1.31 -1.79 -12.14
CA SER A 55 1.71 -0.80 -11.13
C SER A 55 1.14 0.59 -11.43
N LEU A 56 0.92 1.36 -10.37
CA LEU A 56 0.76 2.81 -10.44
C LEU A 56 2.12 3.46 -10.15
N ASP A 57 2.74 4.03 -11.17
CA ASP A 57 4.04 4.69 -11.06
C ASP A 57 3.90 6.07 -10.39
N LEU A 58 4.84 6.40 -9.50
CA LEU A 58 4.81 7.61 -8.68
C LEU A 58 6.11 8.42 -8.82
N PRO A 59 6.11 9.72 -8.50
CA PRO A 59 7.34 10.52 -8.51
C PRO A 59 8.36 10.02 -7.47
N TYR A 60 9.50 9.50 -7.94
CA TYR A 60 10.51 8.88 -7.07
C TYR A 60 11.13 9.85 -6.03
N ALA A 61 11.32 11.12 -6.40
CA ALA A 61 12.03 12.09 -5.56
C ALA A 61 11.47 12.25 -4.12
N ALA A 62 10.15 12.17 -3.96
CA ALA A 62 9.52 12.25 -2.64
C ALA A 62 9.87 11.04 -1.76
N PHE A 63 9.83 9.84 -2.35
CA PHE A 63 10.14 8.59 -1.67
C PHE A 63 11.64 8.42 -1.40
N GLU A 64 12.49 8.97 -2.27
CA GLU A 64 13.93 9.02 -2.02
C GLU A 64 14.27 9.81 -0.75
N LYS A 65 13.65 10.98 -0.55
CA LYS A 65 13.84 11.75 0.69
C LYS A 65 13.38 10.98 1.93
N MET A 66 12.23 10.30 1.84
CA MET A 66 11.77 9.43 2.93
C MET A 66 12.78 8.31 3.23
N ARG A 67 13.33 7.67 2.19
CA ARG A 67 14.36 6.63 2.34
C ARG A 67 15.59 7.18 3.06
N VAL A 68 16.10 8.33 2.67
CA VAL A 68 17.29 8.97 3.30
C VAL A 68 17.04 9.26 4.78
N GLU A 69 15.86 9.76 5.15
CA GLU A 69 15.51 9.98 6.55
C GLU A 69 15.40 8.66 7.34
N VAL A 70 14.87 7.60 6.72
CA VAL A 70 14.84 6.26 7.33
C VAL A 70 16.24 5.72 7.55
N GLU A 71 17.13 5.82 6.56
CA GLU A 71 18.54 5.38 6.66
C GLU A 71 19.26 6.07 7.82
N LYS A 72 19.11 7.39 7.90
CA LYS A 72 19.67 8.19 9.00
C LYS A 72 19.12 7.75 10.36
N ASN A 73 17.80 7.64 10.49
CA ASN A 73 17.17 7.37 11.78
C ASN A 73 17.33 5.93 12.25
N GLN A 74 17.46 4.98 11.32
CA GLN A 74 17.68 3.57 11.62
C GLN A 74 19.16 3.19 11.63
N SER A 75 20.06 4.12 11.28
CA SER A 75 21.51 3.86 11.12
C SER A 75 21.78 2.68 10.19
N VAL A 76 21.09 2.64 9.05
CA VAL A 76 21.21 1.59 8.02
C VAL A 76 21.49 2.21 6.66
N GLN A 77 22.09 1.43 5.77
CA GLN A 77 22.16 1.76 4.34
C GLN A 77 21.23 0.81 3.59
N LEU A 78 20.31 1.35 2.79
CA LEU A 78 19.32 0.56 2.07
C LEU A 78 19.68 0.46 0.60
N GLN A 79 19.56 -0.75 0.06
CA GLN A 79 19.46 -0.98 -1.37
C GLN A 79 18.09 -0.52 -1.86
N HIS A 80 18.05 0.04 -3.06
CA HIS A 80 16.83 0.54 -3.70
C HIS A 80 16.94 0.44 -5.23
N ARG A 81 15.81 0.59 -5.92
CA ARG A 81 15.72 0.46 -7.38
C ARG A 81 15.67 1.79 -8.14
N GLY A 82 15.60 2.92 -7.44
CA GLY A 82 15.50 4.24 -8.09
C GLY A 82 14.12 4.51 -8.70
N GLU A 83 13.11 3.77 -8.28
CA GLU A 83 11.72 3.87 -8.75
C GLU A 83 10.78 3.91 -7.55
N ALA A 84 9.60 4.51 -7.74
CA ALA A 84 8.51 4.47 -6.78
C ALA A 84 7.24 4.07 -7.51
N HIS A 85 6.57 3.04 -7.02
CA HIS A 85 5.29 2.59 -7.58
C HIS A 85 4.49 1.84 -6.52
N ILE A 86 3.18 1.81 -6.70
CA ILE A 86 2.29 0.91 -5.96
C ILE A 86 1.99 -0.28 -6.87
N THR A 87 2.41 -1.47 -6.48
CA THR A 87 2.02 -2.69 -7.19
C THR A 87 0.52 -2.92 -7.00
N VAL A 88 -0.20 -3.09 -8.10
CA VAL A 88 -1.65 -3.37 -8.10
C VAL A 88 -1.92 -4.84 -8.36
N ILE A 89 -1.13 -5.46 -9.25
CA ILE A 89 -1.13 -6.92 -9.50
C ILE A 89 0.34 -7.36 -9.53
N SER A 90 0.73 -8.26 -8.64
CA SER A 90 2.11 -8.74 -8.53
C SER A 90 2.46 -9.80 -9.60
N PRO A 91 3.76 -10.07 -9.85
CA PRO A 91 4.16 -11.17 -10.74
C PRO A 91 3.65 -12.56 -10.31
N VAL A 92 3.56 -12.80 -8.99
CA VAL A 92 3.05 -14.06 -8.43
C VAL A 92 1.55 -14.19 -8.70
N GLU A 93 0.79 -13.12 -8.48
CA GLU A 93 -0.64 -13.06 -8.79
C GLU A 93 -0.88 -13.23 -10.30
N PHE A 94 -0.12 -12.51 -11.13
CA PHE A 94 -0.26 -12.59 -12.58
C PHE A 94 0.07 -13.98 -13.13
N THR A 95 0.99 -14.71 -12.51
CA THR A 95 1.30 -16.10 -12.89
C THR A 95 0.07 -17.02 -12.78
N LYS A 96 -0.87 -16.72 -11.88
CA LYS A 96 -2.15 -17.43 -11.78
C LYS A 96 -3.19 -16.88 -12.76
N LEU A 97 -3.30 -15.54 -12.86
CA LEU A 97 -4.27 -14.86 -13.73
C LEU A 97 -4.03 -15.14 -15.22
N LYS A 98 -2.75 -15.24 -15.65
CA LYS A 98 -2.36 -15.45 -17.05
C LYS A 98 -2.90 -16.72 -17.70
N LYS A 99 -3.43 -17.65 -16.89
CA LYS A 99 -4.14 -18.84 -17.37
C LYS A 99 -5.43 -18.49 -18.12
N LYS A 100 -6.03 -17.32 -17.88
CA LYS A 100 -7.34 -16.92 -18.41
C LYS A 100 -7.40 -15.51 -19.00
N ILE A 101 -6.58 -14.59 -18.48
CA ILE A 101 -6.55 -13.19 -18.93
C ILE A 101 -5.10 -12.77 -19.21
N SER A 102 -4.88 -11.98 -20.25
CA SER A 102 -3.55 -11.44 -20.58
C SER A 102 -3.24 -10.15 -19.81
N MET A 103 -1.95 -9.76 -19.76
CA MET A 103 -1.59 -8.47 -19.18
C MET A 103 -2.17 -7.30 -19.99
N LYS A 104 -2.24 -7.44 -21.32
CA LYS A 104 -2.94 -6.50 -22.20
C LYS A 104 -4.37 -6.22 -21.75
N GLU A 105 -5.13 -7.25 -21.35
CA GLU A 105 -6.50 -7.09 -20.87
C GLU A 105 -6.59 -6.42 -19.51
N ILE A 106 -5.66 -6.74 -18.60
CA ILE A 106 -5.52 -6.10 -17.30
C ILE A 106 -5.19 -4.60 -17.47
N ASN A 107 -4.22 -4.27 -18.34
CA ASN A 107 -3.84 -2.90 -18.66
C ASN A 107 -5.02 -2.12 -19.28
N ALA A 108 -5.71 -2.70 -20.26
CA ALA A 108 -6.88 -2.07 -20.87
C ALA A 108 -8.01 -1.83 -19.86
N LEU A 109 -8.20 -2.73 -18.89
CA LEU A 109 -9.16 -2.53 -17.80
C LEU A 109 -8.71 -1.39 -16.87
N ALA A 110 -7.45 -1.37 -16.47
CA ALA A 110 -6.88 -0.32 -15.62
C ALA A 110 -6.95 1.06 -16.28
N GLU A 111 -6.71 1.14 -17.59
CA GLU A 111 -6.83 2.37 -18.38
C GLU A 111 -8.28 2.85 -18.44
N ARG A 112 -9.25 1.97 -18.74
CA ARG A 112 -10.69 2.32 -18.69
C ARG A 112 -11.15 2.77 -17.31
N MET A 113 -10.44 2.37 -16.26
CA MET A 113 -10.68 2.76 -14.88
C MET A 113 -9.84 3.97 -14.43
N ASP A 114 -9.15 4.65 -15.35
CA ASP A 114 -8.30 5.82 -15.05
C ASP A 114 -7.30 5.55 -13.90
N MET A 115 -6.66 4.37 -13.89
CA MET A 115 -5.79 3.96 -12.77
C MET A 115 -4.71 5.00 -12.45
N THR A 116 -4.16 5.68 -13.46
CA THR A 116 -3.11 6.70 -13.31
C THR A 116 -3.55 7.92 -12.49
N LYS A 117 -4.86 8.11 -12.30
CA LYS A 117 -5.47 9.17 -11.49
C LYS A 117 -6.06 8.64 -10.17
N SER A 118 -5.76 7.39 -9.81
CA SER A 118 -6.29 6.79 -8.57
C SER A 118 -5.83 7.60 -7.36
N PRO A 119 -6.76 8.09 -6.52
CA PRO A 119 -6.37 8.75 -5.27
C PRO A 119 -5.70 7.72 -4.35
N TYR A 120 -4.70 8.17 -3.61
CA TYR A 120 -4.04 7.39 -2.59
C TYR A 120 -3.60 8.28 -1.43
N HIS A 121 -3.47 7.68 -0.26
CA HIS A 121 -2.98 8.34 0.96
C HIS A 121 -1.80 7.57 1.53
N LEU A 122 -0.75 8.28 1.94
CA LEU A 122 0.36 7.68 2.67
C LEU A 122 0.02 7.67 4.15
N LEU A 123 -0.01 6.50 4.77
CA LEU A 123 -0.40 6.36 6.18
C LEU A 123 0.81 6.53 7.10
N CYS A 124 1.88 5.81 6.82
CA CYS A 124 3.05 5.71 7.68
C CYS A 124 4.25 5.13 6.90
N VAL A 125 5.43 5.14 7.53
CA VAL A 125 6.54 4.27 7.11
C VAL A 125 6.51 3.01 7.96
N GLY A 126 6.40 1.85 7.30
CA GLY A 126 6.46 0.53 7.89
C GLY A 126 7.82 -0.13 7.73
N LYS A 127 8.05 -1.15 8.57
CA LYS A 127 9.22 -2.04 8.51
C LYS A 127 8.78 -3.49 8.56
N GLY A 128 9.24 -4.29 7.61
CA GLY A 128 9.18 -5.74 7.65
C GLY A 128 10.57 -6.31 7.91
N ALA A 129 10.68 -7.33 8.75
CA ALA A 129 11.96 -7.96 9.05
C ALA A 129 11.81 -9.48 9.15
N VAL A 130 12.81 -10.20 8.63
CA VAL A 130 12.95 -11.65 8.75
C VAL A 130 14.42 -11.94 9.03
N LYS A 131 14.74 -12.44 10.23
CA LYS A 131 16.12 -12.55 10.73
C LYS A 131 16.80 -11.17 10.67
N GLU A 132 17.96 -11.06 10.02
CA GLU A 132 18.72 -9.81 9.85
C GLU A 132 18.26 -8.99 8.62
N ASP A 133 17.42 -9.55 7.75
CA ASP A 133 16.95 -8.86 6.55
C ASP A 133 15.77 -7.95 6.90
N SER A 134 15.76 -6.72 6.37
CA SER A 134 14.68 -5.75 6.56
C SER A 134 14.29 -5.08 5.24
N THR A 135 13.01 -4.79 5.09
CA THR A 135 12.45 -3.93 4.03
C THR A 135 11.66 -2.79 4.66
N TYR A 136 11.80 -1.60 4.11
CA TYR A 136 11.13 -0.38 4.55
C TYR A 136 10.25 0.14 3.43
N TYR A 137 9.06 0.61 3.78
CA TYR A 137 8.03 0.97 2.80
C TYR A 137 7.10 2.03 3.35
N ALA A 138 6.56 2.88 2.48
CA ALA A 138 5.42 3.72 2.81
C ALA A 138 4.14 2.88 2.66
N VAL A 139 3.36 2.76 3.73
CA VAL A 139 2.04 2.11 3.68
C VAL A 139 1.06 3.04 2.99
N VAL A 140 0.29 2.50 2.07
CA VAL A 140 -0.65 3.25 1.23
C VAL A 140 -2.07 2.80 1.52
N GLU A 141 -3.01 3.74 1.45
CA GLU A 141 -4.43 3.47 1.33
C GLU A 141 -4.93 3.94 -0.04
N SER A 142 -5.71 3.12 -0.73
CA SER A 142 -6.36 3.52 -1.99
C SER A 142 -7.56 2.62 -2.33
N ASP A 143 -8.76 3.16 -2.13
CA ASP A 143 -10.01 2.50 -2.52
C ASP A 143 -10.04 2.21 -4.03
N ARG A 144 -9.52 3.13 -4.85
CA ARG A 144 -9.59 2.99 -6.31
C ARG A 144 -8.73 1.82 -6.80
N LEU A 145 -7.53 1.64 -6.26
CA LEU A 145 -6.67 0.50 -6.61
C LEU A 145 -7.29 -0.83 -6.18
N PHE A 146 -7.96 -0.86 -5.02
CA PHE A 146 -8.72 -2.01 -4.59
C PHE A 146 -9.89 -2.34 -5.53
N GLN A 147 -10.63 -1.34 -6.00
CA GLN A 147 -11.70 -1.55 -6.98
C GLN A 147 -11.18 -2.07 -8.33
N ILE A 148 -9.99 -1.65 -8.76
CA ILE A 148 -9.35 -2.20 -9.97
C ILE A 148 -9.04 -3.68 -9.77
N ARG A 149 -8.49 -4.07 -8.61
CA ARG A 149 -8.26 -5.50 -8.29
C ARG A 149 -9.57 -6.29 -8.32
N LYS A 150 -10.66 -5.77 -7.76
CA LYS A 150 -11.99 -6.40 -7.86
C LYS A 150 -12.44 -6.59 -9.30
N ALA A 151 -12.26 -5.58 -10.15
CA ALA A 151 -12.60 -5.68 -11.56
C ALA A 151 -11.75 -6.73 -12.30
N VAL A 152 -10.46 -6.84 -11.97
CA VAL A 152 -9.57 -7.90 -12.50
C VAL A 152 -10.05 -9.28 -12.07
N HIS A 153 -10.45 -9.44 -10.80
CA HIS A 153 -11.02 -10.70 -10.30
C HIS A 153 -12.30 -11.08 -11.05
N VAL A 154 -13.23 -10.14 -11.23
CA VAL A 154 -14.47 -10.37 -12.00
C VAL A 154 -14.15 -10.78 -13.43
N LEU A 155 -13.24 -10.09 -14.11
CA LEU A 155 -12.81 -10.44 -15.47
C LEU A 155 -12.21 -11.86 -15.53
N TYR A 156 -11.37 -12.20 -14.55
CA TYR A 156 -10.75 -13.52 -14.46
C TYR A 156 -11.78 -14.63 -14.27
N THR A 157 -12.73 -14.48 -13.35
CA THR A 157 -13.76 -15.47 -13.06
C THR A 157 -14.78 -15.61 -14.19
N GLN A 158 -15.15 -14.50 -14.84
CA GLN A 158 -16.03 -14.53 -16.02
C GLN A 158 -15.43 -15.34 -17.18
N LYS A 159 -14.10 -15.44 -17.25
CA LYS A 159 -13.39 -16.28 -18.23
C LYS A 159 -13.12 -17.71 -17.75
N GLY A 160 -13.78 -18.15 -16.69
CA GLY A 160 -13.64 -19.49 -16.13
C GLY A 160 -12.35 -19.68 -15.32
N GLY A 161 -11.80 -18.58 -14.78
CA GLY A 161 -10.80 -18.61 -13.71
C GLY A 161 -11.42 -18.99 -12.37
N LYS A 162 -10.61 -19.60 -11.49
CA LYS A 162 -11.04 -20.01 -10.16
C LYS A 162 -10.95 -18.84 -9.18
N ALA A 163 -12.00 -18.53 -8.42
CA ALA A 163 -12.00 -17.38 -7.53
C ALA A 163 -10.85 -17.41 -6.51
N GLU A 164 -10.48 -18.60 -6.03
CA GLU A 164 -9.39 -18.80 -5.08
C GLU A 164 -7.98 -18.53 -5.63
N ASP A 165 -7.81 -18.45 -6.96
CA ASP A 165 -6.50 -18.16 -7.56
C ASP A 165 -6.05 -16.71 -7.31
N PHE A 166 -6.99 -15.78 -7.08
CA PHE A 166 -6.67 -14.36 -6.86
C PHE A 166 -7.69 -13.71 -5.92
N SER A 167 -7.23 -13.27 -4.75
CA SER A 167 -8.05 -12.52 -3.79
C SER A 167 -7.77 -11.02 -3.89
N PRO A 168 -8.74 -10.19 -4.33
CA PRO A 168 -8.61 -8.74 -4.28
C PRO A 168 -8.29 -8.20 -2.89
N GLU A 169 -8.83 -8.83 -1.85
CA GLU A 169 -8.74 -8.46 -0.43
C GLU A 169 -7.39 -8.76 0.21
N GLN A 170 -6.63 -9.73 -0.33
CA GLN A 170 -5.25 -9.96 0.08
C GLN A 170 -4.33 -8.92 -0.57
N TYR A 171 -4.54 -7.65 -0.21
CA TYR A 171 -3.89 -6.50 -0.81
C TYR A 171 -3.36 -5.55 0.25
N TYR A 172 -2.04 -5.36 0.22
CA TYR A 172 -1.32 -4.47 1.12
C TYR A 172 -0.59 -3.43 0.28
N PRO A 173 -1.29 -2.39 -0.22
CA PRO A 173 -0.68 -1.39 -1.07
C PRO A 173 0.42 -0.65 -0.32
N HIS A 174 1.59 -0.55 -0.93
CA HIS A 174 2.75 0.10 -0.36
C HIS A 174 3.68 0.58 -1.48
N VAL A 175 4.60 1.48 -1.11
CA VAL A 175 5.74 1.87 -1.95
C VAL A 175 7.01 1.44 -1.22
N THR A 176 7.79 0.52 -1.80
CA THR A 176 9.08 0.12 -1.24
C THR A 176 10.03 1.32 -1.25
N LEU A 177 10.55 1.69 -0.09
CA LEU A 177 11.58 2.73 0.05
C LEU A 177 12.96 2.11 -0.15
N GLY A 178 13.22 0.95 0.46
CA GLY A 178 14.48 0.24 0.33
C GLY A 178 14.59 -0.95 1.26
N PHE A 179 15.65 -1.72 1.12
CA PHE A 179 15.86 -2.97 1.87
C PHE A 179 17.34 -3.22 2.14
N THR A 180 17.65 -4.02 3.16
CA THR A 180 19.05 -4.32 3.52
C THR A 180 19.69 -5.30 2.53
N LYS A 181 19.01 -6.41 2.23
CA LYS A 181 19.50 -7.46 1.32
C LYS A 181 18.55 -7.79 0.18
N LYS A 182 17.26 -7.96 0.48
CA LYS A 182 16.19 -8.18 -0.50
C LYS A 182 14.91 -7.50 -0.06
N ASP A 183 14.07 -7.13 -1.02
CA ASP A 183 12.70 -6.70 -0.69
C ASP A 183 11.93 -7.92 -0.19
N LEU A 184 11.43 -7.84 1.04
CA LEU A 184 10.65 -8.91 1.65
C LEU A 184 9.19 -8.76 1.27
N HIS A 185 8.54 -9.86 0.92
CA HIS A 185 7.15 -9.89 0.47
C HIS A 185 6.30 -10.82 1.35
N LEU A 186 5.03 -10.97 0.99
CA LEU A 186 4.10 -11.82 1.73
C LEU A 186 4.58 -13.29 1.77
N GLU A 187 5.24 -13.75 0.71
CA GLU A 187 5.85 -15.07 0.60
C GLU A 187 6.99 -15.28 1.61
N ASP A 188 7.60 -14.19 2.10
CA ASP A 188 8.59 -14.22 3.18
C ASP A 188 7.94 -14.12 4.58
N GLY A 189 6.60 -14.04 4.65
CA GLY A 189 5.85 -13.83 5.90
C GLY A 189 5.72 -12.37 6.32
N VAL A 190 6.06 -11.41 5.44
CA VAL A 190 5.98 -9.97 5.73
C VAL A 190 4.67 -9.38 5.21
N ILE A 191 3.82 -8.94 6.14
CA ILE A 191 2.61 -8.17 5.84
C ILE A 191 2.94 -6.68 5.93
N LYS A 192 2.65 -5.92 4.87
CA LYS A 192 3.03 -4.51 4.72
C LYS A 192 1.84 -3.57 4.96
N ASP A 193 1.21 -3.70 6.12
CA ASP A 193 0.04 -2.90 6.51
C ASP A 193 0.36 -1.93 7.67
N ALA A 194 -0.66 -1.24 8.18
CA ALA A 194 -0.51 -0.27 9.24
C ALA A 194 -0.03 -0.87 10.59
N SER A 195 -0.08 -2.18 10.80
CA SER A 195 0.48 -2.81 12.01
C SER A 195 2.01 -2.79 12.02
N SER A 196 2.63 -2.60 10.86
CA SER A 196 4.09 -2.53 10.69
C SER A 196 4.68 -1.12 10.85
N CYS A 197 3.85 -0.12 11.12
CA CYS A 197 4.26 1.28 11.17
C CYS A 197 5.33 1.54 12.24
N ILE A 198 6.43 2.16 11.85
CA ILE A 198 7.52 2.62 12.74
C ILE A 198 7.67 4.14 12.74
N TYR A 199 7.14 4.83 11.73
CA TYR A 199 7.05 6.29 11.69
C TYR A 199 5.68 6.76 11.21
N SER A 200 5.14 7.79 11.85
CA SER A 200 4.00 8.52 11.29
C SER A 200 4.47 9.41 10.13
N LEU A 201 3.62 9.61 9.12
CA LEU A 201 3.88 10.58 8.06
C LEU A 201 3.11 11.86 8.31
N ARG A 202 3.76 13.01 8.10
CA ARG A 202 3.12 14.32 8.17
C ARG A 202 3.44 15.12 6.92
N PRO A 203 2.44 15.74 6.26
CA PRO A 203 2.71 16.73 5.24
C PRO A 203 3.59 17.84 5.82
N SER A 204 4.68 18.21 5.15
CA SER A 204 5.38 19.45 5.43
C SER A 204 4.40 20.59 5.16
N GLU A 205 4.17 21.46 6.15
CA GLU A 205 3.40 22.67 5.89
C GLU A 205 4.04 23.41 4.72
N SER A 206 3.27 23.65 3.66
CA SER A 206 3.69 24.59 2.63
C SER A 206 3.88 25.92 3.33
N VAL A 207 5.11 26.43 3.36
CA VAL A 207 5.40 27.80 3.79
C VAL A 207 4.44 28.68 2.99
N LYS A 208 3.42 29.23 3.66
CA LYS A 208 2.56 30.24 3.09
C LYS A 208 3.43 31.49 2.96
N ASN A 209 3.99 31.70 1.78
CA ASN A 209 4.52 33.01 1.38
C ASN A 209 3.34 33.94 1.07
#